data_AF-A0A1B0DMI6-F1
#
_entry.id   AF-A0A1B0DMI6-F1
#
_cell.length_a   1.000
_cell.length_b   1.000
_cell.length_c   1.000
_cell.angle_alpha   90.00
_cell.angle_beta   90.00
_cell.angle_gamma   90.00
#
_symmetry.space_group_name_H-M   'P 1'
#
loop_
_entity.id
_entity.type
_entity.pdbx_description
1 polymer ?
#
loop_
_entity_poly.entity_id
_entity_poly.type
_entity_poly.pdbx_seq_one_letter_code
_entity_poly.pdbx_strand_id
1 'polypeptide(L)'
;MPTYLTPNRHGYSVRFSRFNADRLAVATSQFFGLAGGGTLFILELTPDGGIQEVQSFQWSDGLFDVAFLHRSHLHLLVHHGHNLFLSDDHFLGELDSHDFILFATIAVCGSQLTEDLSATEVVTINHYNSVDGVAIVSMVNEVSPSQINQPNSPCSVTLQAGEDDQGKPLGVEYSIRTYVGENEDDKGHKRSQVGLVVKKLQYAPPTRGRRLPSSLVSKGFTFSQGKINLEVTLDREIYYHGEKIAANVVITNNSRKAVKNIKVFVVQHCEVTMVNAQFSKHVASLETREGCPITPGASFTKTFYLVPLASSNKDRRGIALDGHLKDDDVNLASSTLISEGKSPSDAMGIVISYSVRVKLSAGTLGGELVTDVPFKLLNPAP
;
A
#
# COMPACT_ATOMS: atom_id res chain seq x y z
N MET A 1 -16.24 30.48 5.04
CA MET A 1 -16.79 29.20 5.55
C MET A 1 -16.43 29.11 7.04
N PRO A 2 -17.36 28.72 7.91
CA PRO A 2 -17.03 28.51 9.32
C PRO A 2 -15.97 27.42 9.44
N THR A 3 -14.98 27.64 10.31
CA THR A 3 -13.82 26.75 10.49
C THR A 3 -13.62 26.54 11.97
N TYR A 4 -13.56 25.27 12.39
CA TYR A 4 -13.20 24.87 13.75
C TYR A 4 -11.82 24.24 13.73
N LEU A 5 -10.88 24.77 14.53
CA LEU A 5 -9.51 24.27 14.59
C LEU A 5 -9.38 23.31 15.77
N THR A 6 -8.98 22.06 15.49
CA THR A 6 -8.70 21.06 16.51
C THR A 6 -7.23 21.17 16.95
N PRO A 7 -6.92 21.73 18.14
CA PRO A 7 -5.54 22.06 18.49
C PRO A 7 -4.70 20.79 18.66
N ASN A 8 -3.51 20.75 18.04
CA ASN A 8 -2.58 19.60 18.11
C ASN A 8 -3.22 18.25 17.71
N ARG A 9 -4.19 18.28 16.78
CA ARG A 9 -4.92 17.11 16.31
C ARG A 9 -5.15 17.21 14.80
N HIS A 10 -5.11 16.06 14.12
CA HIS A 10 -5.46 15.92 12.72
C HIS A 10 -6.84 15.29 12.60
N GLY A 11 -7.75 15.90 11.83
CA GLY A 11 -9.07 15.35 11.58
C GLY A 11 -9.05 14.18 10.62
N TYR A 12 -9.69 13.07 11.01
CA TYR A 12 -9.79 11.85 10.20
C TYR A 12 -11.19 11.59 9.67
N SER A 13 -12.23 11.83 10.50
CA SER A 13 -13.61 11.61 10.08
C SER A 13 -14.56 12.63 10.71
N VAL A 14 -15.55 13.03 9.93
CA VAL A 14 -16.64 13.92 10.35
C VAL A 14 -17.97 13.26 9.99
N ARG A 15 -18.92 13.30 10.91
CA ARG A 15 -20.30 12.87 10.67
C ARG A 15 -21.28 13.86 11.27
N PHE A 16 -22.36 14.14 10.56
CA PHE A 16 -23.50 14.86 11.12
C PHE A 16 -24.36 13.91 11.95
N SER A 17 -24.88 14.43 13.06
CA SER A 17 -25.85 13.73 13.89
C SER A 17 -27.16 13.56 13.12
N ARG A 18 -27.86 12.45 13.39
CA ARG A 18 -29.20 12.21 12.83
C ARG A 18 -30.32 12.78 13.67
N PHE A 19 -30.03 13.14 14.92
CA PHE A 19 -31.03 13.57 15.89
C PHE A 19 -31.04 15.09 16.07
N ASN A 20 -29.93 15.74 15.76
CA ASN A 20 -29.78 17.19 15.79
C ASN A 20 -29.05 17.60 14.51
N ALA A 21 -29.74 18.33 13.63
CA ALA A 21 -29.22 18.76 12.34
C ALA A 21 -28.00 19.68 12.47
N ASP A 22 -27.89 20.36 13.60
CA ASP A 22 -26.84 21.32 13.89
C ASP A 22 -25.63 20.64 14.56
N ARG A 23 -25.74 19.37 14.97
CA ARG A 23 -24.66 18.66 15.67
C ARG A 23 -23.85 17.77 14.73
N LEU A 24 -22.53 17.78 14.90
CA LEU A 24 -21.60 16.89 14.19
C LEU A 24 -20.51 16.37 15.13
N ALA A 25 -20.00 15.17 14.82
CA ALA A 25 -18.92 14.51 15.54
C ALA A 25 -17.67 14.46 14.65
N VAL A 26 -16.51 14.77 15.24
CA VAL A 26 -15.21 14.82 14.56
C VAL A 26 -14.20 13.93 15.27
N ALA A 27 -13.79 12.85 14.63
CA ALA A 27 -12.70 11.98 15.10
C ALA A 27 -11.35 12.54 14.67
N THR A 28 -10.41 12.62 15.61
CA THR A 28 -9.08 13.18 15.39
C THR A 28 -7.98 12.37 16.05
N SER A 29 -6.74 12.52 15.56
CA SER A 29 -5.54 11.88 16.12
C SER A 29 -4.36 12.85 16.21
N GLN A 30 -3.50 12.67 17.21
CA GLN A 30 -2.16 13.26 17.23
C GLN A 30 -1.25 12.60 16.19
N PHE A 31 -0.17 13.31 15.83
CA PHE A 31 0.95 12.78 15.02
C PHE A 31 0.51 11.96 13.79
N PHE A 32 -0.51 12.44 13.08
CA PHE A 32 -1.07 11.76 11.92
C PHE A 32 -1.48 10.29 12.17
N GLY A 33 -1.90 9.97 13.40
CA GLY A 33 -2.34 8.64 13.80
C GLY A 33 -1.21 7.61 13.86
N LEU A 34 0.05 8.02 13.69
CA LEU A 34 1.22 7.15 13.84
C LEU A 34 1.54 6.87 15.31
N ALA A 35 1.26 7.85 16.17
CA ALA A 35 1.47 7.79 17.61
C ALA A 35 0.57 8.81 18.31
N GLY A 36 0.44 8.69 19.64
CA GLY A 36 -0.26 9.65 20.48
C GLY A 36 -1.79 9.56 20.41
N GLY A 37 -2.42 10.44 21.17
CA GLY A 37 -3.83 10.35 21.53
C GLY A 37 -4.81 10.93 20.52
N GLY A 38 -5.99 10.34 20.50
CA GLY A 38 -7.12 10.80 19.71
C GLY A 38 -8.08 11.68 20.50
N THR A 39 -8.89 12.44 19.78
CA THR A 39 -9.93 13.27 20.41
C THR A 39 -11.18 13.29 19.53
N LEU A 40 -12.32 13.02 20.14
CA LEU A 40 -13.64 13.12 19.53
C LEU A 40 -14.22 14.45 19.96
N PHE A 41 -14.43 15.34 19.00
CA PHE A 41 -15.12 16.60 19.23
C PHE A 41 -16.58 16.44 18.82
N ILE A 42 -17.48 16.78 19.73
CA ILE A 42 -18.89 17.00 19.45
C ILE A 42 -19.07 18.50 19.27
N LEU A 43 -19.34 18.90 18.03
CA LEU A 43 -19.49 20.28 17.62
C LEU A 43 -20.95 20.56 17.28
N GLU A 44 -21.38 21.79 17.46
CA GLU A 44 -22.70 22.27 17.12
C GLU A 44 -22.61 23.56 16.32
N LEU A 45 -23.41 23.64 15.26
CA LEU A 45 -23.55 24.79 14.38
C LEU A 45 -24.40 25.82 15.11
N THR A 46 -23.84 27.01 15.32
CA THR A 46 -24.56 28.09 15.99
C THR A 46 -25.45 28.83 14.97
N PRO A 47 -26.60 29.42 15.39
CA PRO A 47 -27.54 30.07 14.48
C PRO A 47 -26.97 31.25 13.68
N ASP A 48 -25.88 31.86 14.15
CA ASP A 48 -25.08 32.88 13.46
C ASP A 48 -24.11 32.32 12.41
N GLY A 49 -24.14 31.00 12.19
CA GLY A 49 -23.32 30.28 11.21
C GLY A 49 -21.93 29.91 11.70
N GLY A 50 -21.66 30.01 13.00
CA GLY A 50 -20.42 29.56 13.65
C GLY A 50 -20.42 28.05 13.97
N ILE A 51 -19.29 27.57 14.49
CA ILE A 51 -19.15 26.20 15.00
C ILE A 51 -18.61 26.30 16.43
N GLN A 52 -19.31 25.71 17.37
CA GLN A 52 -18.93 25.67 18.77
C GLN A 52 -18.70 24.23 19.23
N GLU A 53 -17.68 24.01 20.06
CA GLU A 53 -17.52 22.73 20.77
C GLU A 53 -18.52 22.62 21.90
N VAL A 54 -19.33 21.56 21.85
CA VAL A 54 -20.27 21.18 22.90
C VAL A 54 -19.60 20.30 23.93
N GLN A 55 -18.80 19.34 23.44
CA GLN A 55 -18.12 18.36 24.27
C GLN A 55 -16.92 17.80 23.53
N SER A 56 -15.87 17.43 24.26
CA SER A 56 -14.78 16.63 23.73
C SER A 56 -14.44 15.48 24.66
N PHE A 57 -13.94 14.41 24.05
CA PHE A 57 -13.48 13.21 24.72
C PHE A 57 -12.06 12.92 24.21
N GLN A 58 -11.15 12.52 25.09
CA GLN A 58 -9.75 12.30 24.75
C GLN A 58 -9.36 10.85 25.02
N TRP A 59 -8.48 10.33 24.16
CA TRP A 59 -7.96 8.96 24.24
C TRP A 59 -6.43 8.97 24.19
N SER A 60 -5.83 7.90 24.71
CA SER A 60 -4.38 7.64 24.66
C SER A 60 -3.88 7.35 23.24
N ASP A 61 -4.73 6.77 22.39
CA ASP A 61 -4.39 6.43 21.01
C ASP A 61 -5.35 7.08 20.00
N GLY A 62 -4.96 7.06 18.73
CA GLY A 62 -5.62 7.78 17.64
C GLY A 62 -7.03 7.29 17.29
N LEU A 63 -7.89 8.22 16.87
CA LEU A 63 -9.24 7.95 16.36
C LEU A 63 -9.33 8.23 14.86
N PHE A 64 -9.82 7.25 14.10
CA PHE A 64 -9.77 7.28 12.63
C PHE A 64 -11.14 7.37 11.94
N ASP A 65 -12.20 6.86 12.56
CA ASP A 65 -13.56 6.98 12.04
C ASP A 65 -14.57 7.12 13.18
N VAL A 66 -15.75 7.68 12.85
CA VAL A 66 -16.87 7.82 13.77
C VAL A 66 -18.18 7.51 13.04
N ALA A 67 -19.13 6.88 13.73
CA ALA A 67 -20.50 6.71 13.25
C ALA A 67 -21.53 6.93 14.38
N PHE A 68 -22.74 7.37 14.02
CA PHE A 68 -23.86 7.54 14.94
C PHE A 68 -24.78 6.31 14.93
N LEU A 69 -25.07 5.76 16.11
CA LEU A 69 -26.03 4.68 16.32
C LEU A 69 -27.48 5.19 16.53
N HIS A 70 -28.48 4.33 16.32
CA HIS A 70 -29.89 4.71 16.22
C HIS A 70 -30.64 4.90 17.55
N ARG A 71 -30.01 4.77 18.72
CA ARG A 71 -30.66 5.08 20.00
C ARG A 71 -29.71 5.90 20.88
N SER A 72 -30.03 7.18 20.99
CA SER A 72 -29.60 8.13 22.04
C SER A 72 -28.13 8.13 22.46
N HIS A 73 -27.23 8.56 21.57
CA HIS A 73 -25.84 8.98 21.90
C HIS A 73 -24.72 7.93 21.85
N LEU A 74 -24.86 6.84 21.08
CA LEU A 74 -23.72 5.94 20.89
C LEU A 74 -22.88 6.26 19.64
N HIS A 75 -21.58 6.46 19.87
CA HIS A 75 -20.55 6.71 18.87
C HIS A 75 -19.67 5.46 18.68
N LEU A 76 -19.60 4.91 17.46
CA LEU A 76 -18.67 3.83 17.11
C LEU A 76 -17.37 4.44 16.62
N LEU A 77 -16.26 4.11 17.27
CA LEU A 77 -14.92 4.65 17.02
C LEU A 77 -13.97 3.54 16.57
N VAL A 78 -13.16 3.80 15.55
CA VAL A 78 -12.10 2.87 15.10
C VAL A 78 -10.75 3.36 15.61
N HIS A 79 -10.08 2.50 16.37
CA HIS A 79 -8.86 2.75 17.14
C HIS A 79 -7.66 2.00 16.52
N HIS A 80 -6.44 2.50 16.70
CA HIS A 80 -5.19 1.78 16.42
C HIS A 80 -4.43 1.60 17.73
N GLY A 81 -4.13 0.36 18.10
CA GLY A 81 -3.58 0.06 19.44
C GLY A 81 -4.67 -0.45 20.37
N HIS A 82 -4.30 -0.88 21.56
CA HIS A 82 -5.11 -1.73 22.43
C HIS A 82 -6.33 -0.99 23.01
N ASN A 83 -7.51 -1.63 22.99
CA ASN A 83 -8.77 -1.27 23.67
C ASN A 83 -9.78 -0.36 22.91
N LEU A 84 -11.08 -0.56 23.21
CA LEU A 84 -12.25 0.13 22.64
C LEU A 84 -13.25 0.42 23.78
N PHE A 85 -13.76 1.65 23.90
CA PHE A 85 -14.66 2.05 25.01
C PHE A 85 -15.94 2.74 24.52
N LEU A 86 -17.09 2.34 25.08
CA LEU A 86 -18.39 3.03 25.00
C LEU A 86 -18.44 4.10 26.11
N SER A 87 -18.94 5.31 25.82
CA SER A 87 -19.26 6.25 26.91
C SER A 87 -20.62 5.92 27.52
N ASP A 88 -20.60 5.39 28.73
CA ASP A 88 -21.24 5.98 29.93
C ASP A 88 -20.61 5.29 31.16
N ASP A 89 -19.56 5.93 31.70
CA ASP A 89 -18.94 5.72 33.02
C ASP A 89 -18.49 4.30 33.48
N HIS A 90 -18.22 3.32 32.62
CA HIS A 90 -17.69 2.03 33.08
C HIS A 90 -16.41 1.55 32.36
N PHE A 91 -15.37 1.34 33.17
CA PHE A 91 -14.08 0.74 32.81
C PHE A 91 -14.25 -0.76 32.56
N LEU A 92 -13.78 -1.24 31.40
CA LEU A 92 -13.85 -2.64 31.01
C LEU A 92 -12.53 -3.13 30.41
N GLY A 93 -11.54 -3.35 31.29
CA GLY A 93 -10.42 -4.28 31.08
C GLY A 93 -9.32 -3.87 30.09
N GLU A 94 -8.09 -4.22 30.44
CA GLU A 94 -6.88 -4.12 29.61
C GLU A 94 -6.61 -5.49 28.98
N LEU A 95 -6.30 -5.57 27.68
CA LEU A 95 -5.96 -6.82 27.00
C LEU A 95 -4.67 -6.68 26.19
N ASP A 96 -3.74 -7.60 26.43
CA ASP A 96 -2.43 -7.62 25.80
C ASP A 96 -2.46 -8.10 24.34
N SER A 97 -1.33 -7.85 23.70
CA SER A 97 -1.14 -7.62 22.27
C SER A 97 -1.62 -8.68 21.26
N HIS A 98 -2.06 -8.14 20.12
CA HIS A 98 -2.42 -8.77 18.83
C HIS A 98 -3.87 -9.27 18.76
N ASP A 99 -4.80 -8.40 18.32
CA ASP A 99 -6.00 -8.74 17.53
C ASP A 99 -6.80 -7.46 17.16
N PHE A 100 -7.51 -7.47 16.02
CA PHE A 100 -8.47 -6.43 15.63
C PHE A 100 -9.83 -6.76 16.25
N ILE A 101 -10.40 -5.84 17.04
CA ILE A 101 -11.73 -6.02 17.64
C ILE A 101 -12.74 -5.09 16.98
N LEU A 102 -13.82 -5.67 16.42
CA LEU A 102 -14.93 -4.98 15.81
C LEU A 102 -16.22 -5.33 16.57
N PHE A 103 -16.89 -4.35 17.16
CA PHE A 103 -18.21 -4.56 17.77
C PHE A 103 -19.33 -4.11 16.84
N ALA A 104 -20.29 -5.01 16.61
CA ALA A 104 -21.67 -4.69 16.26
C ALA A 104 -22.52 -4.98 17.49
N THR A 105 -23.32 -4.03 17.97
CA THR A 105 -24.25 -4.26 19.08
C THR A 105 -25.71 -4.11 18.62
N ILE A 106 -26.37 -5.27 18.57
CA ILE A 106 -27.79 -5.62 18.76
C ILE A 106 -28.88 -4.69 18.19
N ALA A 107 -29.69 -5.30 17.33
CA ALA A 107 -31.03 -4.87 16.96
C ALA A 107 -32.06 -5.18 18.07
N VAL A 108 -32.91 -4.20 18.40
CA VAL A 108 -34.09 -4.43 19.24
C VAL A 108 -35.31 -4.56 18.33
N CYS A 109 -35.81 -5.79 18.16
CA CYS A 109 -37.14 -6.05 17.63
C CYS A 109 -38.05 -6.56 18.74
N GLY A 110 -39.27 -6.01 18.83
CA GLY A 110 -40.34 -6.54 19.67
C GLY A 110 -40.63 -5.74 20.93
N SER A 111 -41.87 -5.27 21.01
CA SER A 111 -42.48 -4.53 22.12
C SER A 111 -42.53 -5.35 23.41
N GLN A 112 -41.66 -5.06 24.38
CA GLN A 112 -41.97 -5.03 25.82
C GLN A 112 -40.73 -4.56 26.60
N LEU A 113 -40.88 -3.45 27.32
CA LEU A 113 -39.95 -2.97 28.34
C LEU A 113 -40.14 -3.82 29.61
N THR A 114 -39.08 -4.40 30.15
CA THR A 114 -38.92 -4.59 31.60
C THR A 114 -37.44 -4.56 31.95
N GLU A 115 -37.05 -3.42 32.53
CA GLU A 115 -36.14 -3.18 33.66
C GLU A 115 -34.97 -4.15 33.95
N ASP A 116 -33.85 -3.50 34.32
CA ASP A 116 -32.58 -3.99 34.87
C ASP A 116 -31.48 -4.44 33.87
N LEU A 117 -30.82 -3.43 33.29
CA LEU A 117 -29.48 -3.59 32.70
C LEU A 117 -28.42 -3.39 33.80
N SER A 118 -27.80 -4.48 34.25
CA SER A 118 -26.59 -4.44 35.08
C SER A 118 -25.50 -5.34 34.48
N ALA A 119 -24.31 -4.76 34.34
CA ALA A 119 -23.00 -5.33 34.01
C ALA A 119 -22.82 -5.92 32.60
N THR A 120 -21.90 -5.53 31.71
CA THR A 120 -20.52 -5.02 31.86
C THR A 120 -19.58 -6.10 32.41
N GLU A 121 -19.15 -7.08 31.61
CA GLU A 121 -17.95 -7.89 31.90
C GLU A 121 -17.11 -8.15 30.63
N VAL A 122 -15.85 -7.72 30.69
CA VAL A 122 -14.75 -7.97 29.74
C VAL A 122 -13.75 -8.90 30.42
N VAL A 123 -13.19 -9.85 29.68
CA VAL A 123 -12.20 -10.80 30.20
C VAL A 123 -10.94 -10.79 29.32
N THR A 124 -9.81 -10.62 29.99
CA THR A 124 -8.44 -10.66 29.46
C THR A 124 -7.87 -12.09 29.44
N ILE A 125 -6.88 -12.41 28.57
CA ILE A 125 -5.52 -12.94 28.95
C ILE A 125 -4.71 -13.57 27.78
N ASN A 126 -3.39 -13.36 27.91
CA ASN A 126 -2.21 -13.76 27.13
C ASN A 126 -1.91 -15.26 26.87
N HIS A 127 -1.15 -15.43 25.76
CA HIS A 127 -0.28 -16.53 25.31
C HIS A 127 -0.05 -17.74 26.25
N TYR A 128 -0.44 -18.94 25.80
CA TYR A 128 0.46 -20.05 25.40
C TYR A 128 -0.38 -21.25 24.88
N ASN A 129 -0.06 -21.71 23.67
CA ASN A 129 -0.44 -22.95 22.98
C ASN A 129 -1.29 -24.01 23.74
N SER A 130 -2.62 -23.92 23.67
CA SER A 130 -3.54 -25.08 23.50
C SER A 130 -5.00 -24.60 23.61
N VAL A 131 -5.82 -24.93 22.61
CA VAL A 131 -7.25 -24.62 22.56
C VAL A 131 -8.01 -25.65 23.40
N ASP A 132 -8.62 -25.20 24.49
CA ASP A 132 -9.83 -25.81 25.06
C ASP A 132 -10.89 -24.70 25.13
N GLY A 133 -12.05 -24.93 24.51
CA GLY A 133 -13.05 -23.92 24.10
C GLY A 133 -13.52 -22.91 25.16
N VAL A 134 -14.26 -21.84 24.82
CA VAL A 134 -15.55 -21.84 24.10
C VAL A 134 -15.89 -20.44 23.52
N ALA A 135 -16.70 -20.48 22.46
CA ALA A 135 -17.35 -19.40 21.71
C ALA A 135 -18.51 -18.67 22.42
N ILE A 136 -18.78 -17.42 22.03
CA ILE A 136 -20.00 -16.93 21.34
C ILE A 136 -20.00 -15.39 21.38
N VAL A 137 -19.61 -14.81 20.24
CA VAL A 137 -20.19 -13.58 19.69
C VAL A 137 -21.35 -14.03 18.81
N SER A 138 -22.45 -13.28 18.76
CA SER A 138 -23.49 -13.50 17.75
C SER A 138 -24.05 -12.13 17.33
N MET A 139 -23.95 -11.67 16.07
CA MET A 139 -23.39 -12.24 14.82
C MET A 139 -22.58 -11.13 14.11
N VAL A 140 -21.36 -11.36 13.62
CA VAL A 140 -20.97 -12.34 12.60
C VAL A 140 -19.89 -13.31 13.10
N ASN A 141 -19.95 -14.56 12.61
CA ASN A 141 -18.96 -15.63 12.73
C ASN A 141 -17.53 -15.16 13.04
N GLU A 142 -16.90 -15.76 14.05
CA GLU A 142 -15.49 -15.58 14.41
C GLU A 142 -14.59 -15.37 13.18
N VAL A 143 -14.06 -14.15 13.02
CA VAL A 143 -13.08 -13.87 11.98
C VAL A 143 -11.72 -14.31 12.49
N SER A 144 -11.39 -15.58 12.24
CA SER A 144 -10.05 -16.09 12.56
C SER A 144 -8.95 -15.29 11.82
N PRO A 145 -7.74 -15.13 12.39
CA PRO A 145 -6.62 -14.44 11.72
C PRO A 145 -6.29 -15.00 10.32
N SER A 146 -6.63 -16.26 10.06
CA SER A 146 -6.53 -16.90 8.74
C SER A 146 -7.52 -16.38 7.70
N GLN A 147 -8.66 -15.80 8.11
CA GLN A 147 -9.60 -15.12 7.21
C GLN A 147 -9.11 -13.72 6.81
N ILE A 148 -8.37 -13.03 7.70
CA ILE A 148 -7.77 -11.71 7.42
C ILE A 148 -6.49 -11.86 6.58
N ASN A 149 -5.65 -12.84 6.92
CA ASN A 149 -4.40 -13.10 6.22
C ASN A 149 -4.57 -14.17 5.14
N GLN A 150 -5.25 -13.81 4.04
CA GLN A 150 -5.31 -14.70 2.87
C GLN A 150 -3.93 -14.78 2.20
N PRO A 151 -3.29 -15.96 2.15
CA PRO A 151 -1.91 -16.10 1.69
C PRO A 151 -1.74 -15.73 0.21
N ASN A 152 -2.81 -15.78 -0.58
CA ASN A 152 -2.78 -15.53 -2.02
C ASN A 152 -3.34 -14.16 -2.43
N SER A 153 -3.68 -13.30 -1.48
CA SER A 153 -4.22 -11.98 -1.81
C SER A 153 -3.11 -11.04 -2.31
N PRO A 154 -3.35 -10.22 -3.35
CA PRO A 154 -2.35 -9.29 -3.88
C PRO A 154 -1.88 -8.26 -2.86
N CYS A 155 -0.70 -7.67 -3.09
CA CYS A 155 -0.26 -6.53 -2.31
C CYS A 155 -1.06 -5.27 -2.69
N SER A 156 -1.10 -4.30 -1.79
CA SER A 156 -1.67 -2.99 -2.06
C SER A 156 -0.81 -2.25 -3.08
N VAL A 157 -1.40 -1.95 -4.23
CA VAL A 157 -0.73 -1.26 -5.34
C VAL A 157 -1.70 -0.23 -5.90
N THR A 158 -1.22 0.97 -6.18
CA THR A 158 -1.98 2.01 -6.86
C THR A 158 -1.24 2.42 -8.13
N LEU A 159 -1.96 2.48 -9.24
CA LEU A 159 -1.46 3.03 -10.50
C LEU A 159 -1.72 4.52 -10.52
N GLN A 160 -0.65 5.28 -10.73
CA GLN A 160 -0.69 6.72 -10.80
C GLN A 160 -1.56 7.18 -11.99
N ALA A 161 -2.57 7.98 -11.69
CA ALA A 161 -3.46 8.58 -12.67
C ALA A 161 -2.72 9.62 -13.54
N GLY A 162 -3.19 9.83 -14.77
CA GLY A 162 -2.77 10.98 -15.58
C GLY A 162 -3.49 12.25 -15.15
N GLU A 163 -3.01 13.41 -15.60
CA GLU A 163 -3.62 14.71 -15.30
C GLU A 163 -5.10 14.80 -15.74
N ASP A 164 -5.44 14.13 -16.84
CA ASP A 164 -6.80 14.09 -17.40
C ASP A 164 -7.68 12.97 -16.81
N ASP A 165 -7.12 12.04 -16.02
CA ASP A 165 -7.88 10.92 -15.47
C ASP A 165 -8.71 11.42 -14.27
N GLN A 166 -10.03 11.52 -14.45
CA GLN A 166 -10.98 11.86 -13.39
C GLN A 166 -11.46 10.59 -12.67
N GLY A 167 -11.33 10.53 -11.35
CA GLY A 167 -11.92 9.47 -10.52
C GLY A 167 -10.97 8.85 -9.49
N LYS A 168 -11.41 7.74 -8.86
CA LYS A 168 -10.58 6.99 -7.91
C LYS A 168 -9.41 6.33 -8.67
N PRO A 169 -8.18 6.40 -8.16
CA PRO A 169 -7.04 5.77 -8.84
C PRO A 169 -7.23 4.25 -8.93
N LEU A 170 -6.75 3.67 -10.04
CA LEU A 170 -6.82 2.24 -10.28
C LEU A 170 -5.83 1.51 -9.37
N GLY A 171 -6.29 0.51 -8.62
CA GLY A 171 -5.40 -0.20 -7.71
C GLY A 171 -6.08 -1.30 -6.91
N VAL A 172 -5.24 -2.01 -6.14
CA VAL A 172 -5.66 -2.95 -5.11
C VAL A 172 -5.60 -2.23 -3.77
N GLU A 173 -6.76 -2.04 -3.14
CA GLU A 173 -6.90 -1.43 -1.83
C GLU A 173 -7.68 -2.39 -0.94
N TYR A 174 -7.23 -2.55 0.30
CA TYR A 174 -7.94 -3.31 1.31
C TYR A 174 -8.68 -2.34 2.22
N SER A 175 -9.95 -2.63 2.50
CA SER A 175 -10.70 -1.89 3.50
C SER A 175 -11.36 -2.85 4.46
N ILE A 176 -11.09 -2.67 5.75
CA ILE A 176 -11.86 -3.30 6.82
C ILE A 176 -13.11 -2.45 7.01
N ARG A 177 -14.28 -3.08 6.98
CA ARG A 177 -15.56 -2.39 7.13
C ARG A 177 -16.36 -3.08 8.21
N THR A 178 -16.96 -2.27 9.08
CA THR A 178 -17.80 -2.74 10.17
C THR A 178 -19.11 -2.02 10.06
N TYR A 179 -20.21 -2.74 10.09
CA TYR A 179 -21.54 -2.14 10.07
C TYR A 179 -22.46 -2.87 11.03
N VAL A 180 -23.47 -2.15 11.48
CA VAL A 180 -24.59 -2.74 12.24
C VAL A 180 -25.65 -3.19 11.25
N GLY A 181 -26.04 -4.47 11.37
CA GLY A 181 -27.12 -5.10 10.62
C GLY A 181 -27.92 -6.05 11.52
N GLU A 182 -29.12 -6.42 11.08
CA GLU A 182 -30.01 -7.29 11.88
C GLU A 182 -29.67 -8.78 11.71
N ASN A 183 -28.97 -9.15 10.63
CA ASN A 183 -28.54 -10.52 10.31
C ASN A 183 -27.26 -10.50 9.44
N GLU A 184 -26.63 -11.66 9.24
CA GLU A 184 -25.35 -11.77 8.51
C GLU A 184 -25.46 -11.42 7.01
N ASP A 185 -26.67 -11.55 6.44
CA ASP A 185 -26.95 -11.21 5.04
C ASP A 185 -27.22 -9.71 4.82
N ASP A 186 -27.39 -8.94 5.91
CA ASP A 186 -27.56 -7.50 5.84
C ASP A 186 -26.28 -6.91 5.26
N LYS A 187 -26.43 -6.12 4.18
CA LYS A 187 -25.30 -5.43 3.55
C LYS A 187 -24.81 -4.24 4.37
N GLY A 188 -25.48 -3.94 5.47
CA GLY A 188 -25.24 -2.78 6.30
C GLY A 188 -25.67 -1.50 5.58
N HIS A 189 -25.96 -0.48 6.36
CA HIS A 189 -26.21 0.84 5.80
C HIS A 189 -24.94 1.68 5.89
N LYS A 190 -24.56 2.41 4.83
CA LYS A 190 -23.41 3.34 4.79
C LYS A 190 -23.29 4.29 6.00
N ARG A 191 -24.40 4.53 6.70
CA ARG A 191 -24.55 5.42 7.84
C ARG A 191 -24.22 4.78 9.19
N SER A 192 -24.31 3.45 9.27
CA SER A 192 -23.92 2.61 10.41
C SER A 192 -22.62 1.87 10.13
N GLN A 193 -21.95 2.23 9.03
CA GLN A 193 -20.71 1.61 8.59
C GLN A 193 -19.52 2.51 8.96
N VAL A 194 -18.53 1.95 9.63
CA VAL A 194 -17.18 2.52 9.75
C VAL A 194 -16.23 1.75 8.84
N GLY A 195 -15.23 2.43 8.29
CA GLY A 195 -14.29 1.83 7.35
C GLY A 195 -12.86 2.27 7.60
N LEU A 196 -11.96 1.31 7.67
CA LEU A 196 -10.52 1.54 7.76
C LEU A 196 -9.85 1.02 6.48
N VAL A 197 -9.12 1.89 5.78
CA VAL A 197 -8.26 1.46 4.67
C VAL A 197 -6.96 0.91 5.25
N VAL A 198 -6.58 -0.29 4.83
CA VAL A 198 -5.34 -0.96 5.24
C VAL A 198 -4.50 -1.29 4.02
N LYS A 199 -3.19 -1.41 4.22
CA LYS A 199 -2.24 -1.80 3.17
C LYS A 199 -1.65 -3.17 3.46
N LYS A 200 -1.65 -4.05 2.45
CA LYS A 200 -0.85 -5.26 2.45
C LYS A 200 0.48 -4.96 1.78
N LEU A 201 1.55 -4.92 2.56
CA LEU A 201 2.92 -4.68 2.07
C LEU A 201 3.68 -5.99 1.88
N GLN A 202 4.59 -6.00 0.91
CA GLN A 202 5.55 -7.08 0.70
C GLN A 202 6.92 -6.68 1.22
N TYR A 203 7.44 -7.48 2.14
CA TYR A 203 8.82 -7.38 2.63
C TYR A 203 9.74 -8.34 1.89
N ALA A 204 11.02 -8.01 1.89
CA ALA A 204 12.06 -8.85 1.32
C ALA A 204 12.22 -10.16 2.10
N PRO A 205 12.35 -11.31 1.40
CA PRO A 205 12.63 -12.57 2.07
C PRO A 205 14.03 -12.54 2.70
N PRO A 206 14.25 -13.27 3.81
CA PRO A 206 15.56 -13.35 4.46
C PRO A 206 16.60 -14.06 3.58
N THR A 207 16.14 -14.95 2.69
CA THR A 207 17.00 -15.72 1.81
C THR A 207 17.52 -14.87 0.66
N ARG A 208 18.86 -14.80 0.53
CA ARG A 208 19.53 -14.14 -0.60
C ARG A 208 19.96 -15.18 -1.64
N GLY A 209 19.65 -14.93 -2.91
CA GLY A 209 20.15 -15.73 -4.01
C GLY A 209 21.68 -15.72 -4.05
N ARG A 210 22.29 -16.88 -4.36
CA ARG A 210 23.76 -17.01 -4.46
C ARG A 210 24.32 -16.49 -5.78
N ARG A 211 23.50 -16.40 -6.83
CA ARG A 211 23.93 -16.02 -8.18
C ARG A 211 23.52 -14.58 -8.48
N LEU A 212 24.46 -13.80 -9.00
CA LEU A 212 24.19 -12.46 -9.49
C LEU A 212 23.33 -12.51 -10.76
N PRO A 213 22.27 -11.68 -10.86
CA PRO A 213 21.51 -11.56 -12.10
C PRO A 213 22.39 -11.05 -13.24
N SER A 214 22.36 -11.75 -14.37
CA SER A 214 23.20 -11.44 -15.53
C SER A 214 22.48 -11.75 -16.83
N SER A 215 22.75 -10.98 -17.89
CA SER A 215 22.31 -11.27 -19.25
C SER A 215 23.44 -11.01 -20.26
N LEU A 216 23.59 -11.90 -21.24
CA LEU A 216 24.55 -11.80 -22.32
C LEU A 216 23.80 -11.89 -23.67
N VAL A 217 23.92 -10.86 -24.49
CA VAL A 217 23.33 -10.81 -25.83
C VAL A 217 24.39 -10.48 -26.88
N SER A 218 24.27 -11.12 -28.04
CA SER A 218 25.17 -10.92 -29.18
C SER A 218 24.36 -10.58 -30.42
N LYS A 219 24.68 -9.47 -31.08
CA LYS A 219 24.00 -9.06 -32.33
C LYS A 219 24.99 -8.85 -33.47
N GLY A 220 24.72 -9.51 -34.59
CA GLY A 220 25.32 -9.22 -35.88
C GLY A 220 24.52 -8.13 -36.61
N PHE A 221 25.17 -7.41 -37.51
CA PHE A 221 24.52 -6.33 -38.28
C PHE A 221 24.58 -6.64 -39.77
N THR A 222 23.51 -6.35 -40.50
CA THR A 222 23.48 -6.53 -41.96
C THR A 222 24.63 -5.76 -42.60
N PHE A 223 25.32 -6.40 -43.55
CA PHE A 223 26.51 -5.88 -44.22
C PHE A 223 27.71 -5.58 -43.30
N SER A 224 27.71 -6.09 -42.06
CA SER A 224 28.88 -6.08 -41.17
C SER A 224 29.29 -7.52 -40.85
N GLN A 225 30.57 -7.83 -41.07
CA GLN A 225 31.15 -9.04 -40.48
C GLN A 225 31.30 -8.84 -38.96
N GLY A 226 31.19 -9.93 -38.20
CA GLY A 226 31.33 -9.93 -36.74
C GLY A 226 30.07 -9.52 -35.96
N LYS A 227 30.20 -9.45 -34.64
CA LYS A 227 29.09 -9.20 -33.70
C LYS A 227 29.51 -8.22 -32.60
N ILE A 228 28.53 -7.51 -32.04
CA ILE A 228 28.69 -6.82 -30.76
C ILE A 228 28.11 -7.72 -29.68
N ASN A 229 28.92 -7.99 -28.65
CA ASN A 229 28.50 -8.68 -27.44
C ASN A 229 28.25 -7.64 -26.35
N LEU A 230 27.12 -7.75 -25.68
CA LEU A 230 26.72 -6.95 -24.53
C LEU A 230 26.43 -7.90 -23.38
N GLU A 231 27.20 -7.79 -22.32
CA GLU A 231 26.99 -8.48 -21.04
C GLU A 231 26.63 -7.44 -19.98
N VAL A 232 25.60 -7.74 -19.18
CA VAL A 232 25.15 -6.89 -18.09
C VAL A 232 24.98 -7.77 -16.85
N THR A 233 25.61 -7.39 -15.74
CA THR A 233 25.53 -8.10 -14.47
C THR A 233 25.22 -7.12 -13.33
N LEU A 234 24.24 -7.48 -12.49
CA LEU A 234 23.85 -6.70 -11.32
C LEU A 234 24.60 -7.18 -10.07
N ASP A 235 24.88 -6.28 -9.12
CA ASP A 235 25.59 -6.64 -7.88
C ASP A 235 24.69 -7.33 -6.85
N ARG A 236 23.36 -7.20 -6.98
CA ARG A 236 22.36 -7.89 -6.15
C ARG A 236 21.15 -8.34 -6.96
N GLU A 237 20.46 -9.35 -6.45
CA GLU A 237 19.13 -9.77 -6.94
C GLU A 237 18.00 -8.92 -6.33
N ILE A 238 18.16 -8.54 -5.05
CA ILE A 238 17.16 -7.79 -4.29
C ILE A 238 17.79 -6.45 -3.88
N TYR A 239 17.08 -5.36 -4.16
CA TYR A 239 17.39 -4.01 -3.71
C TYR A 239 16.26 -3.48 -2.85
N TYR A 240 16.60 -2.63 -1.90
CA TYR A 240 15.61 -1.88 -1.13
C TYR A 240 15.30 -0.54 -1.78
N HIS A 241 14.09 -0.02 -1.51
CA HIS A 241 13.71 1.32 -1.96
C HIS A 241 14.74 2.35 -1.50
N GLY A 242 15.15 3.24 -2.42
CA GLY A 242 16.19 4.24 -2.17
C GLY A 242 17.64 3.75 -2.36
N GLU A 243 17.89 2.44 -2.50
CA GLU A 243 19.25 1.94 -2.75
C GLU A 243 19.73 2.21 -4.19
N LYS A 244 21.04 2.34 -4.35
CA LYS A 244 21.69 2.39 -5.66
C LYS A 244 21.76 0.99 -6.27
N ILE A 245 21.25 0.85 -7.48
CA ILE A 245 21.39 -0.34 -8.31
C ILE A 245 22.70 -0.24 -9.10
N ALA A 246 23.63 -1.18 -8.92
CA ALA A 246 24.88 -1.21 -9.67
C ALA A 246 24.79 -2.21 -10.84
N ALA A 247 24.87 -1.70 -12.07
CA ALA A 247 24.86 -2.50 -13.28
C ALA A 247 26.24 -2.47 -13.95
N ASN A 248 26.97 -3.58 -13.86
CA ASN A 248 28.22 -3.77 -14.59
C ASN A 248 27.92 -4.09 -16.05
N VAL A 249 28.38 -3.25 -16.96
CA VAL A 249 28.16 -3.36 -18.41
C VAL A 249 29.49 -3.63 -19.09
N VAL A 250 29.58 -4.75 -19.79
CA VAL A 250 30.74 -5.14 -20.61
C VAL A 250 30.30 -5.23 -22.06
N ILE A 251 31.01 -4.52 -22.93
CA ILE A 251 30.75 -4.46 -24.36
C ILE A 251 32.01 -4.90 -25.07
N THR A 252 31.90 -5.90 -25.94
CA THR A 252 32.99 -6.34 -26.81
C THR A 252 32.55 -6.18 -28.26
N ASN A 253 33.18 -5.25 -28.98
CA ASN A 253 32.81 -4.93 -30.35
C ASN A 253 33.73 -5.63 -31.36
N ASN A 254 33.35 -6.85 -31.75
CA ASN A 254 34.02 -7.58 -32.82
C ASN A 254 33.37 -7.32 -34.20
N SER A 255 32.53 -6.29 -34.33
CA SER A 255 31.84 -5.93 -35.57
C SER A 255 32.57 -4.82 -36.33
N ARG A 256 32.06 -4.43 -37.51
CA ARG A 256 32.50 -3.24 -38.26
C ARG A 256 31.67 -1.98 -37.94
N LYS A 257 30.75 -2.05 -36.98
CA LYS A 257 29.93 -0.90 -36.54
C LYS A 257 30.58 -0.20 -35.35
N ALA A 258 30.12 1.01 -35.07
CA ALA A 258 30.54 1.78 -33.90
C ALA A 258 29.34 2.04 -32.98
N VAL A 259 29.48 1.77 -31.69
CA VAL A 259 28.44 2.09 -30.68
C VAL A 259 28.58 3.56 -30.32
N LYS A 260 27.52 4.36 -30.53
CA LYS A 260 27.56 5.82 -30.41
C LYS A 260 27.16 6.36 -29.04
N ASN A 261 26.30 5.65 -28.33
CA ASN A 261 25.84 5.97 -26.98
C ASN A 261 25.40 4.69 -26.26
N ILE A 262 25.30 4.82 -24.93
CA ILE A 262 24.83 3.78 -24.02
C ILE A 262 23.70 4.41 -23.21
N LYS A 263 22.54 3.75 -23.19
CA LYS A 263 21.42 4.14 -22.31
C LYS A 263 21.12 3.01 -21.34
N VAL A 264 20.97 3.34 -20.07
CA VAL A 264 20.59 2.41 -19.01
C VAL A 264 19.28 2.89 -18.41
N PHE A 265 18.32 1.99 -18.26
CA PHE A 265 17.02 2.28 -17.67
C PHE A 265 16.73 1.29 -16.54
N VAL A 266 16.06 1.75 -15.51
CA VAL A 266 15.30 0.86 -14.63
C VAL A 266 13.88 0.84 -15.16
N VAL A 267 13.35 -0.34 -15.47
CA VAL A 267 12.02 -0.53 -16.05
C VAL A 267 11.12 -1.21 -15.02
N GLN A 268 9.98 -0.60 -14.74
CA GLN A 268 8.88 -1.20 -13.99
C GLN A 268 7.90 -1.81 -14.98
N HIS A 269 7.71 -3.12 -14.88
CA HIS A 269 6.73 -3.88 -15.64
C HIS A 269 5.51 -4.12 -14.76
N CYS A 270 4.34 -3.78 -15.29
CA CYS A 270 3.07 -3.96 -14.61
C CYS A 270 2.17 -4.84 -15.48
N GLU A 271 1.62 -5.87 -14.86
CA GLU A 271 0.62 -6.74 -15.45
C GLU A 271 -0.65 -6.69 -14.60
N VAL A 272 -1.74 -6.23 -15.19
CA VAL A 272 -3.06 -6.18 -14.55
C VAL A 272 -3.84 -7.41 -14.99
N THR A 273 -3.86 -8.45 -14.15
CA THR A 273 -4.32 -9.77 -14.55
C THR A 273 -5.82 -9.83 -14.83
N MET A 274 -6.63 -9.00 -14.15
CA MET A 274 -8.08 -8.94 -14.37
C MET A 274 -8.50 -8.52 -15.78
N VAL A 275 -7.66 -7.76 -16.49
CA VAL A 275 -7.93 -7.27 -17.85
C VAL A 275 -6.88 -7.73 -18.87
N ASN A 276 -5.98 -8.63 -18.46
CA ASN A 276 -4.84 -9.10 -19.26
C ASN A 276 -4.06 -7.96 -19.93
N ALA A 277 -3.88 -6.85 -19.21
CA ALA A 277 -3.18 -5.67 -19.69
C ALA A 277 -1.76 -5.65 -19.15
N GLN A 278 -0.79 -5.46 -20.04
CA GLN A 278 0.62 -5.38 -19.67
C GLN A 278 1.20 -4.08 -20.19
N PHE A 279 1.92 -3.36 -19.34
CA PHE A 279 2.63 -2.15 -19.72
C PHE A 279 3.95 -2.02 -18.96
N SER A 280 4.82 -1.15 -19.45
CA SER A 280 6.11 -0.92 -18.83
C SER A 280 6.46 0.55 -18.84
N LYS A 281 7.07 1.02 -17.76
CA LYS A 281 7.50 2.40 -17.58
C LYS A 281 8.96 2.41 -17.13
N HIS A 282 9.77 3.25 -17.75
CA HIS A 282 11.12 3.50 -17.22
C HIS A 282 10.96 4.31 -15.93
N VAL A 283 11.46 3.88 -14.78
CA VAL A 283 11.37 4.61 -13.50
C VAL A 283 12.67 5.31 -13.11
N ALA A 284 13.76 4.99 -13.79
CA ALA A 284 15.01 5.75 -13.78
C ALA A 284 15.71 5.58 -15.12
N SER A 285 16.53 6.56 -15.52
CA SER A 285 17.28 6.50 -16.77
C SER A 285 18.60 7.25 -16.69
N LEU A 286 19.60 6.75 -17.39
CA LEU A 286 20.89 7.40 -17.60
C LEU A 286 21.31 7.19 -19.05
N GLU A 287 21.77 8.23 -19.72
CA GLU A 287 22.37 8.17 -21.05
C GLU A 287 23.78 8.73 -21.00
N THR A 288 24.74 8.03 -21.59
CA THR A 288 26.13 8.47 -21.67
C THR A 288 26.73 8.23 -23.05
N ARG A 289 27.75 9.03 -23.37
CA ARG A 289 28.66 8.85 -24.51
C ARG A 289 30.10 8.61 -24.07
N GLU A 290 30.33 8.43 -22.77
CA GLU A 290 31.65 8.10 -22.25
C GLU A 290 32.14 6.77 -22.81
N GLY A 291 33.40 6.73 -23.26
CA GLY A 291 33.95 5.60 -23.98
C GLY A 291 33.36 5.37 -25.39
N CYS A 292 32.45 6.23 -25.85
CA CYS A 292 31.90 6.18 -27.20
C CYS A 292 32.62 7.17 -28.14
N PRO A 293 32.76 6.85 -29.45
CA PRO A 293 32.27 5.62 -30.07
C PRO A 293 33.12 4.40 -29.71
N ILE A 294 32.47 3.28 -29.36
CA ILE A 294 33.20 2.01 -29.20
C ILE A 294 33.45 1.47 -30.61
N THR A 295 34.68 1.63 -31.09
CA THR A 295 35.10 1.27 -32.45
C THR A 295 35.25 -0.24 -32.66
N PRO A 296 35.27 -0.72 -33.91
CA PRO A 296 35.63 -2.10 -34.24
C PRO A 296 36.90 -2.56 -33.53
N GLY A 297 36.86 -3.74 -32.92
CA GLY A 297 37.96 -4.34 -32.16
C GLY A 297 38.13 -3.83 -30.73
N ALA A 298 37.40 -2.80 -30.31
CA ALA A 298 37.48 -2.26 -28.95
C ALA A 298 36.49 -2.94 -28.00
N SER A 299 36.82 -2.87 -26.71
CA SER A 299 35.93 -3.26 -25.62
C SER A 299 35.75 -2.10 -24.64
N PHE A 300 34.61 -2.11 -23.94
CA PHE A 300 34.26 -1.14 -22.92
C PHE A 300 33.70 -1.86 -21.70
N THR A 301 34.14 -1.47 -20.51
CA THR A 301 33.62 -1.99 -19.25
C THR A 301 33.37 -0.84 -18.30
N LYS A 302 32.15 -0.74 -17.77
CA LYS A 302 31.80 0.26 -16.76
C LYS A 302 30.63 -0.20 -15.90
N THR A 303 30.68 0.16 -14.62
CA THR A 303 29.52 0.03 -13.73
C THR A 303 28.72 1.32 -13.69
N PHE A 304 27.42 1.22 -13.98
CA PHE A 304 26.45 2.31 -13.89
C PHE A 304 25.65 2.21 -12.61
N TYR A 305 25.27 3.35 -12.03
CA TYR A 305 24.46 3.42 -10.82
C TYR A 305 23.15 4.16 -11.11
N LEU A 306 22.02 3.57 -10.75
CA LEU A 306 20.70 4.19 -10.85
C LEU A 306 19.96 4.07 -9.52
N VAL A 307 19.16 5.09 -9.18
CA VAL A 307 18.30 5.08 -7.98
C VAL A 307 16.86 5.31 -8.44
N PRO A 308 16.01 4.26 -8.49
CA PRO A 308 14.60 4.43 -8.87
C PRO A 308 13.80 4.99 -7.69
N LEU A 309 13.34 6.23 -7.82
CA LEU A 309 12.56 6.93 -6.79
C LEU A 309 11.18 7.30 -7.31
N ALA A 310 10.14 7.11 -6.50
CA ALA A 310 8.78 7.57 -6.83
C ALA A 310 8.72 9.10 -6.95
N SER A 311 9.48 9.82 -6.10
CA SER A 311 9.58 11.29 -6.14
C SER A 311 10.07 11.84 -7.48
N SER A 312 10.88 11.08 -8.22
CA SER A 312 11.35 11.42 -9.57
C SER A 312 10.36 11.10 -10.68
N ASN A 313 9.19 10.55 -10.35
CA ASN A 313 8.17 10.09 -11.29
C ASN A 313 6.76 10.65 -10.98
N LYS A 314 6.64 11.71 -10.17
CA LYS A 314 5.38 12.31 -9.71
C LYS A 314 4.45 12.83 -10.84
N ASP A 315 4.97 13.10 -12.02
CA ASP A 315 4.18 13.63 -13.15
C ASP A 315 3.87 12.58 -14.22
N ARG A 316 4.03 11.29 -13.91
CA ARG A 316 4.00 10.22 -14.90
C ARG A 316 2.83 9.28 -14.70
N ARG A 317 1.95 9.26 -15.69
CA ARG A 317 0.82 8.33 -15.76
C ARG A 317 1.27 6.86 -15.82
N GLY A 318 0.62 6.04 -15.01
CA GLY A 318 0.74 4.58 -15.02
C GLY A 318 1.99 4.06 -14.32
N ILE A 319 2.60 4.82 -13.42
CA ILE A 319 3.62 4.31 -12.49
C ILE A 319 2.90 3.57 -11.36
N ALA A 320 3.34 2.36 -11.04
CA ALA A 320 2.81 1.62 -9.91
C ALA A 320 3.51 2.05 -8.61
N LEU A 321 2.70 2.35 -7.59
CA LEU A 321 3.10 2.85 -6.27
C LEU A 321 2.59 1.90 -5.19
N ASP A 322 3.22 1.88 -4.01
CA ASP A 322 2.84 1.06 -2.85
C ASP A 322 1.60 1.57 -2.07
N GLY A 323 0.69 2.23 -2.79
CA GLY A 323 -0.60 2.71 -2.31
C GLY A 323 -0.61 4.19 -1.89
N HIS A 324 -1.73 4.86 -2.07
CA HIS A 324 -1.91 6.27 -1.70
C HIS A 324 -2.37 6.40 -0.24
N LEU A 325 -1.44 6.62 0.68
CA LEU A 325 -1.73 7.31 1.95
C LEU A 325 -1.20 8.74 1.75
N LYS A 326 -2.00 9.73 2.12
CA LYS A 326 -1.73 11.15 1.86
C LYS A 326 -0.26 11.51 2.20
N ASP A 327 0.43 12.10 1.22
CA ASP A 327 1.70 12.84 1.24
C ASP A 327 3.08 12.15 1.43
N ASP A 328 4.02 12.70 0.64
CA ASP A 328 5.49 12.66 0.52
C ASP A 328 6.34 11.38 0.63
N ASP A 329 5.92 10.32 1.33
CA ASP A 329 6.75 9.11 1.53
C ASP A 329 6.28 7.89 0.70
N VAL A 330 5.69 8.15 -0.46
CA VAL A 330 5.24 7.08 -1.36
C VAL A 330 6.45 6.43 -2.05
N ASN A 331 6.53 5.10 -2.02
CA ASN A 331 7.53 4.35 -2.78
C ASN A 331 6.96 3.86 -4.11
N LEU A 332 7.86 3.43 -5.00
CA LEU A 332 7.45 2.61 -6.12
C LEU A 332 6.86 1.30 -5.59
N ALA A 333 5.92 0.70 -6.30
CA ALA A 333 5.34 -0.57 -5.87
C ALA A 333 6.44 -1.65 -5.76
N SER A 334 6.47 -2.36 -4.63
CA SER A 334 7.39 -3.49 -4.44
C SER A 334 7.13 -4.61 -5.45
N SER A 335 8.17 -5.36 -5.82
CA SER A 335 8.05 -6.53 -6.69
C SER A 335 7.12 -7.58 -6.09
N THR A 336 6.22 -8.10 -6.92
CA THR A 336 5.33 -9.20 -6.52
C THR A 336 6.15 -10.48 -6.41
N LEU A 337 6.15 -11.08 -5.21
CA LEU A 337 6.78 -12.37 -4.99
C LEU A 337 5.73 -13.47 -5.20
N ILE A 338 6.02 -14.40 -6.09
CA ILE A 338 5.15 -15.56 -6.31
C ILE A 338 5.63 -16.66 -5.37
N SER A 339 4.69 -17.28 -4.63
CA SER A 339 4.99 -18.43 -3.78
C SER A 339 5.58 -19.58 -4.59
N GLU A 340 6.52 -20.32 -4.01
CA GLU A 340 7.12 -21.48 -4.67
C GLU A 340 6.05 -22.46 -5.16
N GLY A 341 6.19 -22.94 -6.40
CA GLY A 341 5.27 -23.88 -7.02
C GLY A 341 4.02 -23.27 -7.67
N LYS A 342 3.83 -21.95 -7.61
CA LYS A 342 2.74 -21.25 -8.31
C LYS A 342 3.22 -20.56 -9.57
N SER A 343 2.36 -20.51 -10.58
CA SER A 343 2.64 -19.78 -11.81
C SER A 343 2.33 -18.28 -11.62
N PRO A 344 3.06 -17.37 -12.32
CA PRO A 344 2.69 -15.95 -12.35
C PRO A 344 1.25 -15.72 -12.80
N SER A 345 0.72 -16.59 -13.67
CA SER A 345 -0.68 -16.55 -14.14
C SER A 345 -1.71 -16.82 -13.05
N ASP A 346 -1.30 -17.44 -11.93
CA ASP A 346 -2.20 -17.68 -10.78
C ASP A 346 -2.30 -16.45 -9.86
N ALA A 347 -1.46 -15.43 -10.08
CA ALA A 347 -1.48 -14.22 -9.28
C ALA A 347 -2.68 -13.32 -9.69
N MET A 348 -3.58 -13.06 -8.75
CA MET A 348 -4.67 -12.12 -8.95
C MET A 348 -4.21 -10.69 -8.62
N GLY A 349 -4.66 -9.70 -9.38
CA GLY A 349 -4.43 -8.28 -9.11
C GLY A 349 -3.44 -7.61 -10.05
N ILE A 350 -2.47 -6.87 -9.49
CA ILE A 350 -1.43 -6.17 -10.24
C ILE A 350 -0.08 -6.81 -9.90
N VAL A 351 0.52 -7.47 -10.89
CA VAL A 351 1.84 -8.09 -10.78
C VAL A 351 2.90 -7.09 -11.20
N ILE A 352 3.86 -6.84 -10.30
CA ILE A 352 4.95 -5.89 -10.48
C ILE A 352 6.27 -6.63 -10.58
N SER A 353 7.03 -6.35 -11.63
CA SER A 353 8.41 -6.81 -11.78
C SER A 353 9.31 -5.70 -12.30
N TYR A 354 10.62 -5.82 -12.08
CA TYR A 354 11.60 -4.83 -12.51
C TYR A 354 12.72 -5.44 -13.32
N SER A 355 13.28 -4.64 -14.23
CA SER A 355 14.51 -4.98 -14.93
C SER A 355 15.42 -3.75 -15.10
N VAL A 356 16.72 -4.01 -15.18
CA VAL A 356 17.67 -3.05 -15.73
C VAL A 356 17.80 -3.30 -17.22
N ARG A 357 17.43 -2.31 -18.03
CA ARG A 357 17.52 -2.34 -19.48
C ARG A 357 18.74 -1.56 -19.95
N VAL A 358 19.65 -2.21 -20.68
CA VAL A 358 20.78 -1.54 -21.33
C VAL A 358 20.55 -1.52 -22.83
N LYS A 359 20.66 -0.33 -23.43
CA LYS A 359 20.55 -0.10 -24.87
C LYS A 359 21.84 0.48 -25.42
N LEU A 360 22.35 -0.11 -26.50
CA LEU A 360 23.47 0.40 -27.29
C LEU A 360 22.94 0.85 -28.66
N SER A 361 23.18 2.10 -29.06
CA SER A 361 22.84 2.53 -30.42
C SER A 361 24.06 2.41 -31.33
N ALA A 362 23.96 1.57 -32.38
CA ALA A 362 25.03 1.31 -33.35
C ALA A 362 24.93 2.18 -34.63
N GLY A 363 24.27 3.35 -34.53
CA GLY A 363 24.03 4.29 -35.64
C GLY A 363 22.77 3.99 -36.48
N THR A 364 22.49 4.87 -37.45
CA THR A 364 21.23 4.93 -38.22
C THR A 364 20.89 3.66 -38.99
N LEU A 365 21.89 2.94 -39.50
CA LEU A 365 21.71 1.66 -40.21
C LEU A 365 22.05 0.42 -39.36
N GLY A 366 22.54 0.62 -38.13
CA GLY A 366 22.87 -0.48 -37.21
C GLY A 366 21.70 -0.88 -36.31
N GLY A 367 20.75 0.03 -36.07
CA GLY A 367 19.72 -0.20 -35.07
C GLY A 367 20.30 -0.32 -33.65
N GLU A 368 19.51 -0.89 -32.75
CA GLU A 368 19.85 -0.98 -31.33
C GLU A 368 20.17 -2.42 -30.91
N LEU A 369 21.10 -2.57 -29.96
CA LEU A 369 21.27 -3.80 -29.18
C LEU A 369 20.73 -3.54 -27.78
N VAL A 370 19.81 -4.38 -27.32
CA VAL A 370 19.12 -4.21 -26.04
C VAL A 370 19.18 -5.50 -25.25
N THR A 371 19.36 -5.40 -23.94
CA THR A 371 19.18 -6.51 -23.01
C THR A 371 18.54 -6.04 -21.72
N ASP A 372 17.79 -6.93 -21.08
CA ASP A 372 17.12 -6.73 -19.79
C ASP A 372 17.68 -7.71 -18.77
N VAL A 373 17.97 -7.22 -17.56
CA VAL A 373 18.38 -8.05 -16.42
C VAL A 373 17.35 -7.88 -15.30
N PRO A 374 16.60 -8.94 -14.93
CA PRO A 374 15.57 -8.82 -13.91
C PRO A 374 16.17 -8.66 -12.50
N PHE A 375 15.45 -7.93 -11.65
CA PHE A 375 15.75 -7.81 -10.21
C PHE A 375 14.47 -7.57 -9.42
N LYS A 376 14.57 -7.67 -8.09
CA LYS A 376 13.47 -7.40 -7.15
C LYS A 376 13.73 -6.09 -6.38
N LEU A 377 12.74 -5.22 -6.33
CA LEU A 377 12.72 -4.00 -5.52
C LEU A 377 11.69 -4.18 -4.40
N LEU A 378 12.11 -4.15 -3.13
CA LEU A 378 11.26 -4.55 -2.00
C LEU A 378 11.46 -3.61 -0.80
N ASN A 379 10.53 -3.66 0.16
CA ASN A 379 10.76 -3.07 1.48
C ASN A 379 11.69 -3.97 2.31
N PRO A 380 12.62 -3.41 3.12
CA PRO A 380 13.38 -4.20 4.08
C PRO A 380 12.44 -4.82 5.11
N ALA A 381 12.76 -6.03 5.59
CA ALA A 381 12.01 -6.62 6.70
C ALA A 381 12.08 -5.69 7.94
N PRO A 382 10.99 -5.57 8.71
CA PRO A 382 10.92 -4.72 9.90
C PRO A 382 11.91 -5.12 11.00
#